data_AF-A0A150V418-F1
#
_entry.id   AF-A0A150V418-F1
#
_cell.length_a   1.000
_cell.length_b   1.000
_cell.length_c   1.000
_cell.angle_alpha   90.00
_cell.angle_beta   90.00
_cell.angle_gamma   90.00
#
_symmetry.space_group_name_H-M   'P 1'
#
loop_
_entity.id
_entity.type
_entity.pdbx_description
1 polymer ?
#
loop_
_entity_poly.entity_id
_entity_poly.type
_entity_poly.pdbx_seq_one_letter_code
_entity_poly.pdbx_strand_id
1 'polypeptide(L)'
;ELFFREQRMSRADLWRIMQQLDGTVVHQGQKITYLGSAAAEVEAVYLDGCSMASAYVNQTKTRPIFRSGSARYTLLIQISKEMLEYWIGGDLMYERMINGYLTELFRRWELLKVRHQVSVVLFGRSVDPQPEHALSNGGPERSVQDFFHVVVSDLPSVRSSELLRKLKQAFNDINLPRQVALAAKGNMLEAIHIAAMDFANDSIDPHLSSTGTSVIAITAGAGVFETSHEMLRSTTQLLMGNSIGVDIVSLSPQPLHPVPLFSY
;
A
#
# COMPACT_ATOMS: atom_id res chain seq x y z
N GLU A 1 3.66 -18.36 -14.95
CA GLU A 1 3.81 -17.49 -13.77
C GLU A 1 4.98 -18.00 -12.95
N LEU A 2 5.92 -17.12 -12.64
CA LEU A 2 7.11 -17.40 -11.85
C LEU A 2 7.04 -16.60 -10.55
N PHE A 3 7.22 -17.29 -9.43
CA PHE A 3 7.21 -16.73 -8.10
C PHE A 3 8.62 -16.69 -7.52
N PHE A 4 8.97 -15.60 -6.85
CA PHE A 4 10.25 -15.47 -6.17
C PHE A 4 10.10 -14.67 -4.88
N ARG A 5 10.94 -14.92 -3.87
CA ARG A 5 10.83 -14.33 -2.53
C ARG A 5 12.21 -14.04 -1.96
N GLU A 6 12.30 -13.08 -1.04
CA GLU A 6 13.51 -12.74 -0.25
C GLU A 6 14.73 -12.34 -1.08
N GLN A 7 14.52 -11.79 -2.27
CA GLN A 7 15.58 -11.32 -3.14
C GLN A 7 15.14 -10.16 -4.02
N ARG A 8 16.11 -9.31 -4.36
CA ARG A 8 15.97 -8.24 -5.35
C ARG A 8 16.27 -8.79 -6.74
N MET A 9 15.35 -8.60 -7.67
CA MET A 9 15.51 -8.95 -9.09
C MET A 9 15.25 -7.72 -9.95
N SER A 10 16.23 -7.33 -10.76
CA SER A 10 16.04 -6.23 -11.72
C SER A 10 15.26 -6.73 -12.95
N ARG A 11 14.66 -5.82 -13.72
CA ARG A 11 14.02 -6.18 -15.00
C ARG A 11 15.00 -6.85 -15.97
N ALA A 12 16.29 -6.51 -15.91
CA ALA A 12 17.31 -7.16 -16.70
C ALA A 12 17.54 -8.62 -16.27
N ASP A 13 17.50 -8.91 -14.97
CA ASP A 13 17.61 -10.29 -14.46
C ASP A 13 16.39 -11.12 -14.86
N LEU A 14 15.18 -10.56 -14.71
CA LEU A 14 13.94 -11.22 -15.14
C LEU A 14 13.97 -11.53 -16.65
N TRP A 15 14.48 -10.59 -17.46
CA TRP A 15 14.64 -10.80 -18.89
C TRP A 15 15.66 -11.91 -19.22
N ARG A 16 16.80 -11.95 -18.52
CA ARG A 16 17.81 -13.01 -18.68
C ARG A 16 17.30 -14.38 -18.26
N ILE A 17 16.52 -14.46 -17.19
CA ILE A 17 15.84 -15.70 -16.78
C ILE A 17 14.93 -16.19 -17.91
N MET A 18 14.20 -15.29 -18.56
CA MET A 18 13.35 -15.68 -19.71
C MET A 18 14.15 -16.11 -20.93
N GLN A 19 15.29 -15.49 -21.21
CA GLN A 19 16.20 -15.95 -22.26
C GLN A 19 16.68 -17.38 -21.99
N GLN A 20 17.03 -17.69 -20.74
CA GLN A 20 17.47 -19.03 -20.35
C GLN A 20 16.38 -20.10 -20.51
N LEU A 21 15.11 -19.72 -20.34
CA LEU A 21 13.98 -20.63 -20.48
C LEU A 21 13.54 -20.82 -21.94
N ASP A 22 13.98 -19.97 -22.87
CA ASP A 22 13.56 -20.09 -24.26
C ASP A 22 14.04 -21.41 -24.87
N GLY A 23 13.13 -22.07 -25.58
CA GLY A 23 13.38 -23.37 -26.18
C GLY A 23 13.39 -24.56 -25.20
N THR A 24 12.98 -24.35 -23.94
CA THR A 24 12.93 -25.39 -22.90
C THR A 24 11.49 -25.73 -22.50
N VAL A 25 11.30 -26.87 -21.81
CA VAL A 25 10.01 -27.22 -21.20
C VAL A 25 10.03 -26.79 -19.74
N VAL A 26 8.97 -26.12 -19.31
CA VAL A 26 8.73 -25.78 -17.90
C VAL A 26 7.58 -26.58 -17.32
N HIS A 27 7.62 -26.86 -16.03
CA HIS A 27 6.54 -27.54 -15.31
C HIS A 27 6.23 -26.87 -13.96
N GLN A 28 5.04 -27.09 -13.45
CA GLN A 28 4.63 -26.58 -12.15
C GLN A 28 5.55 -27.11 -11.03
N GLY A 29 5.92 -26.24 -10.09
CA GLY A 29 6.86 -26.52 -8.99
C GLY A 29 8.33 -26.58 -9.39
N GLN A 30 8.66 -26.33 -10.67
CA GLN A 30 10.05 -26.31 -11.12
C GLN A 30 10.80 -25.13 -10.50
N LYS A 31 11.94 -25.42 -9.86
CA LYS A 31 12.87 -24.39 -9.40
C LYS A 31 13.77 -23.93 -10.54
N ILE A 32 13.84 -22.62 -10.72
CA ILE A 32 14.67 -21.96 -11.71
C ILE A 32 15.92 -21.43 -11.01
N THR A 33 17.09 -21.79 -11.52
CA THR A 33 18.39 -21.34 -11.01
C THR A 33 18.94 -20.25 -11.93
N TYR A 34 19.39 -19.14 -11.35
CA TYR A 34 20.07 -18.04 -12.04
C TYR A 34 21.31 -17.63 -11.25
N LEU A 35 22.44 -17.45 -11.93
CA LEU A 35 23.73 -17.11 -11.32
C LEU A 35 24.14 -18.03 -10.14
N GLY A 36 23.83 -19.33 -10.24
CA GLY A 36 24.22 -20.34 -9.24
C GLY A 36 23.30 -20.46 -8.03
N SER A 37 22.24 -19.64 -7.93
CA SER A 37 21.29 -19.65 -6.82
C SER A 37 19.85 -19.88 -7.30
N ALA A 38 19.00 -20.42 -6.42
CA ALA A 38 17.58 -20.56 -6.71
C ALA A 38 16.93 -19.16 -6.84
N ALA A 39 16.41 -18.87 -8.02
CA ALA A 39 15.97 -17.53 -8.41
C ALA A 39 14.45 -17.39 -8.56
N ALA A 40 13.75 -18.46 -8.89
CA ALA A 40 12.30 -18.47 -8.94
C ALA A 40 11.76 -19.89 -8.89
N GLU A 41 10.46 -20.02 -8.69
CA GLU A 41 9.70 -21.25 -8.83
C GLU A 41 8.58 -21.03 -9.85
N VAL A 42 8.33 -22.01 -10.72
CA VAL A 42 7.18 -21.98 -11.64
C VAL A 42 5.92 -22.33 -10.86
N GLU A 43 5.16 -21.32 -10.46
CA GLU A 43 3.96 -21.51 -9.64
C GLU A 43 2.79 -22.05 -10.47
N ALA A 44 2.64 -21.55 -11.70
CA ALA A 44 1.57 -21.96 -12.60
C ALA A 44 1.95 -21.74 -14.07
N VAL A 45 1.40 -22.57 -14.95
CA VAL A 45 1.51 -22.41 -16.40
C VAL A 45 0.10 -22.34 -16.96
N TYR A 46 -0.16 -21.38 -17.86
CA TYR A 46 -1.47 -21.17 -18.45
C TYR A 46 -1.41 -21.24 -19.97
N LEU A 47 -2.35 -21.95 -20.56
CA LEU A 47 -2.59 -21.98 -22.01
C LEU A 47 -4.07 -21.70 -22.25
N ASP A 48 -4.37 -20.64 -23.01
CA ASP A 48 -5.74 -20.20 -23.30
C ASP A 48 -6.65 -20.07 -22.06
N GLY A 49 -6.06 -19.60 -20.95
CA GLY A 49 -6.74 -19.41 -19.66
C GLY A 49 -6.83 -20.66 -18.78
N CYS A 50 -6.46 -21.84 -19.29
CA CYS A 50 -6.49 -23.09 -18.55
C CYS A 50 -5.14 -23.37 -17.88
N SER A 51 -5.16 -23.83 -16.63
CA SER A 51 -3.96 -24.25 -15.89
C SER A 51 -3.42 -25.56 -16.44
N MET A 52 -2.12 -25.59 -16.72
CA MET A 52 -1.39 -26.73 -17.29
C MET A 52 -0.31 -27.22 -16.32
N ALA A 53 -0.02 -28.51 -16.33
CA ALA A 53 1.05 -29.10 -15.52
C ALA A 53 2.45 -28.76 -16.07
N SER A 54 2.57 -28.63 -17.40
CA SER A 54 3.82 -28.27 -18.10
C SER A 54 3.53 -27.63 -19.45
N ALA A 55 4.51 -26.91 -20.00
CA ALA A 55 4.47 -26.37 -21.35
C ALA A 55 5.87 -26.11 -21.92
N TYR A 56 5.97 -26.09 -23.25
CA TYR A 56 7.16 -25.64 -23.95
C TYR A 56 7.19 -24.10 -24.02
N VAL A 57 8.30 -23.50 -23.61
CA VAL A 57 8.51 -22.06 -23.61
C VAL A 57 9.07 -21.63 -24.96
N ASN A 58 8.37 -20.71 -25.59
CA ASN A 58 8.81 -19.99 -26.79
C ASN A 58 8.63 -18.49 -26.56
N GLN A 59 9.73 -17.74 -26.63
CA GLN A 59 9.75 -16.30 -26.34
C GLN A 59 8.78 -15.47 -27.20
N THR A 60 8.48 -15.90 -28.43
CA THR A 60 7.56 -15.18 -29.33
C THR A 60 6.09 -15.32 -28.93
N LYS A 61 5.73 -16.41 -28.22
CA LYS A 61 4.34 -16.73 -27.85
C LYS A 61 4.09 -16.68 -26.35
N THR A 62 5.11 -16.97 -25.54
CA THR A 62 4.99 -17.13 -24.10
C THR A 62 5.17 -15.78 -23.43
N ARG A 63 4.16 -15.35 -22.68
CA ARG A 63 4.21 -14.12 -21.89
C ARG A 63 4.54 -14.46 -20.44
N PRO A 64 5.69 -14.02 -19.91
CA PRO A 64 6.02 -14.28 -18.52
C PRO A 64 5.24 -13.36 -17.58
N ILE A 65 4.86 -13.93 -16.45
CA ILE A 65 4.31 -13.18 -15.31
C ILE A 65 5.24 -13.48 -14.15
N PHE A 66 5.89 -12.44 -13.63
CA PHE A 66 6.77 -12.54 -12.46
C PHE A 66 6.06 -11.96 -11.25
N ARG A 67 6.00 -12.73 -10.16
CA ARG A 67 5.43 -12.30 -8.88
C ARG A 67 6.48 -12.33 -7.79
N SER A 68 6.65 -11.19 -7.14
CA SER A 68 7.48 -11.07 -5.96
C SER A 68 6.64 -11.37 -4.71
N GLY A 69 7.06 -12.36 -3.95
CA GLY A 69 6.58 -12.64 -2.60
C GLY A 69 7.25 -11.79 -1.52
N SER A 70 8.13 -10.85 -1.89
CA SER A 70 8.81 -9.95 -0.96
C SER A 70 8.87 -8.54 -1.53
N ALA A 71 8.10 -7.64 -0.97
CA ALA A 71 7.96 -6.25 -1.42
C ALA A 71 7.92 -5.33 -0.19
N ARG A 72 8.23 -4.04 -0.41
CA ARG A 72 8.08 -3.00 0.62
C ARG A 72 6.68 -2.40 0.52
N TYR A 73 5.95 -2.41 1.62
CA TYR A 73 4.63 -1.83 1.75
C TYR A 73 4.66 -0.66 2.72
N THR A 74 4.08 0.47 2.30
CA THR A 74 3.76 1.58 3.21
C THR A 74 2.24 1.60 3.41
N LEU A 75 1.80 1.28 4.62
CA LEU A 75 0.41 1.42 5.04
C LEU A 75 0.19 2.85 5.53
N LEU A 76 -0.52 3.65 4.73
CA LEU A 76 -0.96 4.98 5.11
C LEU A 76 -2.35 4.86 5.74
N ILE A 77 -2.52 5.31 6.97
CA ILE A 77 -3.80 5.21 7.69
C ILE A 77 -4.30 6.62 7.98
N GLN A 78 -5.40 6.99 7.34
CA GLN A 78 -5.99 8.31 7.50
C GLN A 78 -6.71 8.42 8.84
N ILE A 79 -6.31 9.42 9.64
CA ILE A 79 -7.00 9.86 10.83
C ILE A 79 -7.96 10.97 10.42
N SER A 80 -9.23 10.61 10.31
CA SER A 80 -10.32 11.53 10.02
C SER A 80 -11.40 11.44 11.10
N LYS A 81 -12.35 12.37 11.07
CA LYS A 81 -13.48 12.37 12.00
C LYS A 81 -14.21 11.02 11.99
N GLU A 82 -14.50 10.51 10.79
CA GLU A 82 -15.17 9.22 10.59
C GLU A 82 -14.36 8.03 11.14
N MET A 83 -13.02 8.11 11.15
CA MET A 83 -12.15 7.06 11.70
C MET A 83 -12.26 6.95 13.23
N LEU A 84 -12.51 8.08 13.89
CA LEU A 84 -12.58 8.20 15.35
C LEU A 84 -14.02 8.12 15.89
N GLU A 85 -15.02 8.07 15.02
CA GLU A 85 -16.43 7.98 15.40
C GLU A 85 -16.95 6.54 15.38
N TYR A 86 -18.05 6.34 16.11
CA TYR A 86 -18.77 5.08 16.14
C TYR A 86 -19.50 4.84 14.82
N TRP A 87 -19.45 3.59 14.34
CA TRP A 87 -20.20 3.17 13.18
C TRP A 87 -21.48 2.40 13.56
N ILE A 88 -22.25 2.01 12.53
CA ILE A 88 -23.39 1.09 12.62
C ILE A 88 -22.89 -0.23 13.24
N GLY A 89 -23.16 -0.43 14.53
CA GLY A 89 -22.67 -1.58 15.30
C GLY A 89 -22.04 -1.22 16.64
N GLY A 90 -21.72 0.05 16.89
CA GLY A 90 -21.18 0.52 18.17
C GLY A 90 -19.66 0.34 18.33
N ASP A 91 -18.97 -0.21 17.33
CA ASP A 91 -17.51 -0.22 17.27
C ASP A 91 -16.99 1.09 16.64
N LEU A 92 -15.80 1.51 17.05
CA LEU A 92 -15.08 2.60 16.41
C LEU A 92 -14.52 2.14 15.05
N MET A 93 -14.50 3.03 14.05
CA MET A 93 -14.04 2.63 12.71
C MET A 93 -12.60 2.11 12.69
N TYR A 94 -11.69 2.70 13.47
CA TYR A 94 -10.32 2.18 13.56
C TYR A 94 -10.27 0.77 14.17
N GLU A 95 -11.19 0.38 15.05
CA GLU A 95 -11.22 -0.96 15.62
C GLU A 95 -11.62 -1.99 14.57
N ARG A 96 -12.57 -1.64 13.70
CA ARG A 96 -12.95 -2.46 12.54
C ARG A 96 -11.79 -2.60 11.56
N MET A 97 -11.03 -1.54 11.34
CA MET A 97 -9.81 -1.58 10.52
C MET A 97 -8.77 -2.53 11.10
N ILE A 98 -8.44 -2.38 12.38
CA ILE A 98 -7.39 -3.16 13.04
C ILE A 98 -7.82 -4.62 13.18
N ASN A 99 -8.98 -4.87 13.78
CA ASN A 99 -9.42 -6.23 14.12
C ASN A 99 -10.00 -6.96 12.90
N GLY A 100 -10.54 -6.24 11.91
CA GLY A 100 -11.09 -6.81 10.68
C GLY A 100 -10.08 -6.79 9.54
N TYR A 101 -9.95 -5.65 8.86
CA TYR A 101 -9.21 -5.55 7.60
C TYR A 101 -7.74 -5.96 7.73
N LEU A 102 -7.00 -5.37 8.67
CA LEU A 102 -5.55 -5.62 8.82
C LEU A 102 -5.27 -7.06 9.30
N THR A 103 -6.05 -7.58 10.25
CA THR A 103 -5.95 -8.97 10.68
C THR A 103 -6.13 -9.93 9.51
N GLU A 104 -7.17 -9.72 8.68
CA GLU A 104 -7.44 -10.58 7.52
C GLU A 104 -6.37 -10.42 6.44
N LEU A 105 -5.86 -9.21 6.20
CA LEU A 105 -4.76 -8.93 5.27
C LEU A 105 -3.52 -9.74 5.65
N PHE A 106 -3.07 -9.64 6.90
CA PHE A 106 -1.88 -10.37 7.36
C PHE A 106 -2.09 -11.88 7.38
N ARG A 107 -3.29 -12.36 7.72
CA ARG A 107 -3.65 -13.79 7.63
C ARG A 107 -3.54 -14.30 6.19
N ARG A 108 -4.01 -13.52 5.20
CA ARG A 108 -3.87 -13.89 3.78
C ARG A 108 -2.42 -13.88 3.33
N TRP A 109 -1.62 -12.91 3.76
CA TRP A 109 -0.18 -12.88 3.46
C TRP A 109 0.54 -14.10 4.03
N GLU A 110 0.19 -14.55 5.23
CA GLU A 110 0.72 -15.78 5.80
C GLU A 110 0.34 -17.02 4.98
N LEU A 111 -0.94 -17.14 4.57
CA LEU A 111 -1.42 -18.25 3.74
C LEU A 111 -0.71 -18.31 2.37
N LEU A 112 -0.45 -17.15 1.77
CA LEU A 112 0.29 -17.03 0.52
C LEU A 112 1.81 -17.19 0.71
N LYS A 113 2.28 -17.36 1.95
CA LYS A 113 3.71 -17.51 2.31
C LYS A 113 4.58 -16.35 1.79
N VAL A 114 4.00 -15.15 1.70
CA VAL A 114 4.72 -13.94 1.32
C VAL A 114 5.39 -13.32 2.55
N ARG A 115 6.48 -12.58 2.33
CA ARG A 115 7.30 -11.94 3.36
C ARG A 115 7.61 -10.51 2.93
N HIS A 116 6.69 -9.61 3.26
CA HIS A 116 6.80 -8.18 3.00
C HIS A 116 7.47 -7.45 4.16
N GLN A 117 8.11 -6.32 3.85
CA GLN A 117 8.52 -5.30 4.82
C GLN A 117 7.44 -4.23 4.88
N VAL A 118 7.03 -3.83 6.08
CA VAL A 118 5.86 -2.98 6.29
C VAL A 118 6.22 -1.78 7.15
N SER A 119 5.99 -0.60 6.60
CA SER A 119 5.99 0.67 7.32
C SER A 119 4.54 1.14 7.51
N VAL A 120 4.24 1.75 8.65
CA VAL A 120 2.89 2.25 8.95
C VAL A 120 2.99 3.70 9.36
N VAL A 121 2.22 4.55 8.68
CA VAL A 121 2.16 6.00 8.94
C VAL A 121 0.70 6.37 9.18
N LEU A 122 0.41 6.93 10.35
CA LEU A 122 -0.83 7.64 10.59
C LEU A 122 -0.69 9.03 10.00
N PHE A 123 -1.69 9.50 9.25
CA PHE A 123 -1.68 10.83 8.70
C PHE A 123 -3.06 11.46 8.82
N GLY A 124 -3.12 12.78 8.89
CA GLY A 124 -4.38 13.48 8.94
C GLY A 124 -4.20 14.98 8.99
N ARG A 125 -5.32 15.66 9.18
CA ARG A 125 -5.41 17.11 9.23
C ARG A 125 -6.11 17.52 10.51
N SER A 126 -5.38 18.15 11.43
CA SER A 126 -5.95 18.71 12.64
C SER A 126 -6.62 20.05 12.35
N VAL A 127 -7.70 20.32 13.08
CA VAL A 127 -8.45 21.58 13.01
C VAL A 127 -8.43 22.18 14.39
N ASP A 128 -7.93 23.41 14.53
CA ASP A 128 -7.89 24.06 15.84
C ASP A 128 -9.30 24.40 16.36
N PRO A 129 -9.55 24.24 17.66
CA PRO A 129 -10.78 24.72 18.30
C PRO A 129 -10.76 26.25 18.34
N GLN A 130 -11.52 26.89 17.45
CA GLN A 130 -11.82 28.31 17.57
C GLN A 130 -12.80 28.54 18.73
N PRO A 131 -12.56 29.51 19.62
CA PRO A 131 -13.56 29.92 20.61
C PRO A 131 -14.79 30.50 19.89
N GLU A 132 -15.98 30.09 20.32
CA GLU A 132 -17.28 30.40 19.69
C GLU A 132 -17.57 31.92 19.51
N HIS A 133 -16.80 32.78 20.17
CA HIS A 133 -16.97 34.24 20.15
C HIS A 133 -16.28 34.98 18.97
N ALA A 134 -15.55 34.29 18.09
CA ALA A 134 -14.82 34.93 16.98
C ALA A 134 -15.62 35.09 15.66
N LEU A 135 -16.89 34.64 15.63
CA LEU A 135 -17.72 34.59 14.41
C LEU A 135 -18.24 35.95 13.92
N SER A 136 -17.96 37.05 14.63
CA SER A 136 -18.58 38.35 14.37
C SER A 136 -17.76 39.33 13.52
N ASN A 137 -16.49 39.06 13.21
CA ASN A 137 -15.68 39.98 12.38
C ASN A 137 -14.56 39.23 11.65
N GLY A 138 -14.81 38.78 10.41
CA GLY A 138 -13.76 38.39 9.44
C GLY A 138 -12.57 37.62 10.03
N GLY A 139 -12.85 36.71 10.98
CA GLY A 139 -11.83 36.09 11.82
C GLY A 139 -10.84 35.26 11.00
N PRO A 140 -9.62 35.07 11.51
CA PRO A 140 -8.59 34.31 10.80
C PRO A 140 -9.14 32.92 10.43
N GLU A 141 -8.87 32.49 9.19
CA GLU A 141 -9.19 31.15 8.71
C GLU A 141 -8.80 30.12 9.78
N ARG A 142 -9.65 29.08 9.97
CA ARG A 142 -9.33 27.97 10.88
C ARG A 142 -7.90 27.52 10.60
N SER A 143 -7.03 27.56 11.61
CA SER A 143 -5.69 27.01 11.47
C SER A 143 -5.82 25.50 11.29
N VAL A 144 -5.46 25.08 10.09
CA VAL A 144 -5.47 23.70 9.63
C VAL A 144 -4.02 23.26 9.55
N GLN A 145 -3.68 22.17 10.21
CA GLN A 145 -2.33 21.62 10.19
C GLN A 145 -2.34 20.15 9.81
N ASP A 146 -1.51 19.81 8.82
CA ASP A 146 -1.30 18.43 8.42
C ASP A 146 -0.27 17.77 9.34
N PHE A 147 -0.53 16.53 9.73
CA PHE A 147 0.36 15.75 10.57
C PHE A 147 0.61 14.36 9.98
N PHE A 148 1.80 13.84 10.26
CA PHE A 148 2.27 12.51 9.87
C PHE A 148 2.99 11.89 11.05
N HIS A 149 2.57 10.70 11.46
CA HIS A 149 3.11 9.99 12.61
C HIS A 149 3.49 8.57 12.20
N VAL A 150 4.80 8.29 12.20
CA VAL A 150 5.34 6.98 11.86
C VAL A 150 5.20 6.05 13.07
N VAL A 151 4.41 4.98 12.92
CA VAL A 151 4.15 4.00 13.99
C VAL A 151 5.21 2.89 13.98
N VAL A 152 5.53 2.40 12.78
CA VAL A 152 6.61 1.43 12.55
C VAL A 152 7.28 1.71 11.21
N SER A 153 8.58 1.42 11.15
CA SER A 153 9.37 1.48 9.92
C SER A 153 9.96 0.09 9.64
N ASP A 154 9.78 -0.39 8.42
CA ASP A 154 10.37 -1.61 7.87
C ASP A 154 10.26 -2.85 8.80
N LEU A 155 9.07 -3.08 9.34
CA LEU A 155 8.79 -4.25 10.14
C LEU A 155 8.41 -5.44 9.24
N PRO A 156 9.02 -6.62 9.40
CA PRO A 156 8.60 -7.80 8.66
C PRO A 156 7.14 -8.14 8.96
N SER A 157 6.36 -8.41 7.91
CA SER A 157 4.94 -8.81 7.99
C SER A 157 4.67 -10.02 8.88
N VAL A 158 5.66 -10.89 9.10
CA VAL A 158 5.60 -12.02 10.05
C VAL A 158 5.41 -11.56 11.50
N ARG A 159 5.83 -10.33 11.84
CA ARG A 159 5.61 -9.69 13.15
C ARG A 159 4.33 -8.85 13.17
N SER A 160 3.28 -9.30 12.46
CA SER A 160 1.98 -8.61 12.37
C SER A 160 1.35 -8.35 13.75
N SER A 161 1.49 -9.25 14.71
CA SER A 161 1.00 -9.08 16.08
C SER A 161 1.60 -7.86 16.78
N GLU A 162 2.89 -7.61 16.59
CA GLU A 162 3.56 -6.42 17.12
C GLU A 162 3.11 -5.15 16.41
N LEU A 163 2.97 -5.20 15.08
CA LEU A 163 2.46 -4.08 14.28
C LEU A 163 1.07 -3.67 14.78
N LEU A 164 0.15 -4.62 14.90
CA LEU A 164 -1.22 -4.38 15.38
C LEU A 164 -1.20 -3.84 16.82
N ARG A 165 -0.32 -4.33 17.69
CA ARG A 165 -0.18 -3.81 19.06
C ARG A 165 0.32 -2.37 19.09
N LYS A 166 1.36 -2.04 18.33
CA LYS A 166 1.90 -0.66 18.22
C LYS A 166 0.86 0.28 17.62
N LEU A 167 0.12 -0.19 16.62
CA LEU A 167 -0.96 0.58 16.02
C LEU A 167 -2.09 0.88 17.02
N LYS A 168 -2.55 -0.13 17.78
CA LYS A 168 -3.52 0.08 18.87
C LYS A 168 -3.02 1.09 19.92
N GLN A 169 -1.73 1.05 20.26
CA GLN A 169 -1.14 2.02 21.17
C GLN A 169 -1.14 3.44 20.57
N ALA A 170 -0.79 3.59 19.29
CA ALA A 170 -0.78 4.88 18.61
C ALA A 170 -2.19 5.52 18.51
N PHE A 171 -3.24 4.72 18.26
CA PHE A 171 -4.63 5.21 18.27
C PHE A 171 -5.11 5.67 19.65
N ASN A 172 -4.56 5.10 20.72
CA ASN A 172 -4.86 5.45 22.10
C ASN A 172 -3.88 6.48 22.70
N ASP A 173 -2.92 6.95 21.92
CA ASP A 173 -1.99 7.99 22.36
C ASP A 173 -2.75 9.30 22.58
N ILE A 174 -2.38 10.01 23.66
CA ILE A 174 -2.91 11.33 23.99
C ILE A 174 -2.40 12.40 23.02
N ASN A 175 -1.24 12.17 22.40
CA ASN A 175 -0.64 13.09 21.43
C ASN A 175 -1.29 13.01 20.04
N LEU A 176 -2.11 11.99 19.78
CA LEU A 176 -2.82 11.87 18.51
C LEU A 176 -3.94 12.93 18.45
N PRO A 177 -3.97 13.82 17.43
CA PRO A 177 -5.00 14.83 17.32
C PRO A 177 -6.41 14.22 17.28
N ARG A 178 -7.31 14.73 18.12
CA ARG A 178 -8.71 14.28 18.19
C ARG A 178 -9.67 15.17 17.41
N GLN A 179 -9.34 16.46 17.28
CA GLN A 179 -10.07 17.38 16.41
C GLN A 179 -9.46 17.32 15.02
N VAL A 180 -10.06 16.50 14.17
CA VAL A 180 -9.56 16.21 12.83
C VAL A 180 -10.61 16.49 11.77
N ALA A 181 -10.16 16.78 10.56
CA ALA A 181 -11.02 17.02 9.41
C ALA A 181 -11.80 15.75 9.00
N LEU A 182 -12.84 15.96 8.19
CA LEU A 182 -13.52 14.88 7.47
C LEU A 182 -12.55 14.19 6.50
N ALA A 183 -12.78 12.91 6.22
CA ALA A 183 -11.93 12.13 5.33
C ALA A 183 -11.78 12.78 3.94
N ALA A 184 -12.87 13.38 3.43
CA ALA A 184 -12.88 14.07 2.14
C ALA A 184 -12.00 15.32 2.09
N LYS A 185 -11.81 16.00 3.22
CA LYS A 185 -10.99 17.24 3.34
C LYS A 185 -9.60 16.99 3.91
N GLY A 186 -9.22 15.72 4.05
CA GLY A 186 -7.90 15.34 4.55
C GLY A 186 -6.81 15.47 3.50
N ASN A 187 -5.59 15.14 3.91
CA ASN A 187 -4.35 15.26 3.16
C ASN A 187 -3.90 13.92 2.55
N MET A 188 -4.85 13.20 1.92
CA MET A 188 -4.61 11.85 1.36
C MET A 188 -3.54 11.86 0.27
N LEU A 189 -3.61 12.84 -0.64
CA LEU A 189 -2.72 12.88 -1.78
C LEU A 189 -1.31 13.31 -1.38
N GLU A 190 -1.20 14.25 -0.44
CA GLU A 190 0.04 14.64 0.22
C GLU A 190 0.73 13.43 0.86
N ALA A 191 -0.03 12.59 1.58
CA ALA A 191 0.49 11.37 2.20
C ALA A 191 1.04 10.38 1.17
N ILE A 192 0.28 10.15 0.08
CA ILE A 192 0.72 9.30 -1.03
C ILE A 192 1.97 9.89 -1.68
N HIS A 193 2.04 11.21 -1.86
CA HIS A 193 3.18 11.89 -2.45
C HIS A 193 4.45 11.70 -1.63
N ILE A 194 4.37 11.90 -0.31
CA ILE A 194 5.50 11.71 0.60
C ILE A 194 5.96 10.25 0.60
N ALA A 195 5.03 9.30 0.66
CA ALA A 195 5.36 7.87 0.60
C ALA A 195 6.01 7.49 -0.74
N ALA A 196 5.55 8.07 -1.85
CA ALA A 196 6.13 7.83 -3.16
C ALA A 196 7.52 8.46 -3.31
N MET A 197 7.78 9.60 -2.67
CA MET A 197 9.12 10.21 -2.62
C MET A 197 10.12 9.35 -1.85
N ASP A 198 9.70 8.69 -0.77
CA ASP A 198 10.53 7.71 -0.06
C ASP A 198 10.97 6.57 -0.99
N PHE A 199 10.03 6.02 -1.77
CA PHE A 199 10.34 4.96 -2.74
C PHE A 199 11.17 5.42 -3.94
N ALA A 200 11.02 6.67 -4.38
CA ALA A 200 11.84 7.21 -5.47
C ALA A 200 13.34 7.24 -5.12
N ASN A 201 13.66 7.35 -3.83
CA ASN A 201 15.03 7.35 -3.33
C ASN A 201 15.62 5.94 -3.12
N ASP A 202 14.89 4.85 -3.43
CA ASP A 202 15.40 3.45 -3.32
C ASP A 202 16.62 3.17 -4.21
N SER A 203 16.92 4.05 -5.18
CA SER A 203 18.14 3.96 -5.99
C SER A 203 19.42 4.26 -5.19
N ILE A 204 19.31 4.99 -4.08
CA ILE A 204 20.46 5.41 -3.26
C ILE A 204 20.81 4.29 -2.26
N ASP A 205 19.80 3.70 -1.61
CA ASP A 205 19.96 2.59 -0.67
C ASP A 205 18.99 1.45 -1.02
N PRO A 206 19.37 0.57 -1.95
CA PRO A 206 18.48 -0.46 -2.44
C PRO A 206 18.33 -1.60 -1.43
N HIS A 207 17.09 -1.89 -1.03
CA HIS A 207 16.82 -3.11 -0.27
C HIS A 207 17.06 -4.35 -1.13
N LEU A 208 17.98 -5.21 -0.67
CA LEU A 208 18.42 -6.40 -1.39
C LEU A 208 17.49 -7.62 -1.22
N SER A 209 16.60 -7.59 -0.22
CA SER A 209 15.74 -8.71 0.15
C SER A 209 14.32 -8.62 -0.40
N SER A 210 13.99 -7.55 -1.14
CA SER A 210 12.65 -7.31 -1.69
C SER A 210 12.71 -6.74 -3.09
N THR A 211 11.75 -7.13 -3.92
CA THR A 211 11.50 -6.55 -5.24
C THR A 211 10.11 -5.93 -5.25
N GLY A 212 10.05 -4.62 -5.53
CA GLY A 212 8.82 -3.86 -5.65
C GLY A 212 8.46 -3.07 -4.40
N THR A 213 7.74 -1.97 -4.64
CA THR A 213 7.22 -1.05 -3.65
C THR A 213 5.73 -0.84 -3.90
N SER A 214 4.95 -0.71 -2.83
CA SER A 214 3.51 -0.48 -2.91
C SER A 214 3.01 0.32 -1.72
N VAL A 215 2.01 1.16 -1.95
CA VAL A 215 1.32 1.93 -0.92
C VAL A 215 -0.08 1.35 -0.77
N ILE A 216 -0.51 1.11 0.46
CA ILE A 216 -1.92 0.84 0.78
C ILE A 216 -2.40 2.00 1.63
N ALA A 217 -3.32 2.80 1.09
CA ALA A 217 -3.90 3.95 1.77
C ALA A 217 -5.29 3.61 2.29
N ILE A 218 -5.47 3.64 3.61
CA ILE A 218 -6.69 3.23 4.31
C ILE A 218 -7.43 4.49 4.79
N THR A 219 -8.71 4.58 4.48
CA THR A 219 -9.59 5.69 4.87
C THR A 219 -10.93 5.19 5.40
N ALA A 220 -11.51 5.95 6.33
CA ALA A 220 -12.89 5.76 6.77
C ALA A 220 -13.93 6.47 5.88
N GLY A 221 -13.49 7.28 4.90
CA GLY A 221 -14.39 8.00 3.98
C GLY A 221 -14.76 7.20 2.74
N ALA A 222 -15.74 7.69 1.98
CA ALA A 222 -16.31 7.05 0.79
C ALA A 222 -15.41 7.04 -0.46
N GLY A 223 -14.14 7.45 -0.36
CA GLY A 223 -13.22 7.51 -1.50
C GLY A 223 -13.34 8.78 -2.36
N VAL A 224 -13.93 9.84 -1.81
CA VAL A 224 -13.91 11.20 -2.38
C VAL A 224 -12.88 12.02 -1.63
N PHE A 225 -12.00 12.73 -2.35
CA PHE A 225 -10.94 13.55 -1.78
C PHE A 225 -10.88 14.91 -2.46
N GLU A 226 -10.81 15.99 -1.69
CA GLU A 226 -10.57 17.36 -2.16
C GLU A 226 -9.06 17.61 -2.24
N THR A 227 -8.55 18.07 -3.38
CA THR A 227 -7.11 18.33 -3.60
C THR A 227 -6.90 19.43 -4.63
N SER A 228 -5.71 20.03 -4.68
CA SER A 228 -5.33 20.88 -5.81
C SER A 228 -4.97 20.06 -7.05
N HIS A 229 -5.24 20.62 -8.24
CA HIS A 229 -4.87 20.01 -9.51
C HIS A 229 -3.35 19.83 -9.64
N GLU A 230 -2.57 20.81 -9.15
CA GLU A 230 -1.10 20.76 -9.19
C GLU A 230 -0.54 19.57 -8.43
N MET A 231 -1.07 19.29 -7.23
CA MET A 231 -0.62 18.15 -6.44
C MET A 231 -1.02 16.82 -7.08
N LEU A 232 -2.23 16.74 -7.65
CA LEU A 232 -2.69 15.54 -8.37
C LEU A 232 -1.79 15.23 -9.55
N ARG A 233 -1.46 16.24 -10.35
CA ARG A 233 -0.56 16.10 -11.50
C ARG A 233 0.83 15.66 -11.08
N SER A 234 1.41 16.34 -10.07
CA SER A 234 2.77 16.04 -9.58
C SER A 234 2.86 14.61 -9.02
N THR A 235 1.88 14.21 -8.21
CA THR A 235 1.84 12.85 -7.62
C THR A 235 1.65 11.78 -8.68
N THR A 236 0.80 12.03 -9.69
CA THR A 236 0.60 11.09 -10.81
C THR A 236 1.91 10.87 -11.58
N GLN A 237 2.65 11.93 -11.88
CA GLN A 237 3.94 11.83 -12.57
C GLN A 237 4.96 11.04 -11.75
N LEU A 238 5.01 11.26 -10.44
CA LEU A 238 5.91 10.54 -9.53
C LEU A 238 5.60 9.04 -9.47
N LEU A 239 4.31 8.68 -9.34
CA LEU A 239 3.86 7.29 -9.27
C LEU A 239 4.12 6.56 -10.60
N MET A 240 3.80 7.19 -11.73
CA MET A 240 4.04 6.61 -13.06
C MET A 240 5.52 6.47 -13.36
N GLY A 241 6.33 7.48 -13.02
CA GLY A 241 7.77 7.48 -13.26
C GLY A 241 8.51 6.36 -12.52
N ASN A 242 8.07 6.04 -11.29
CA ASN A 242 8.71 5.03 -10.45
C ASN A 242 7.96 3.68 -10.42
N SER A 243 6.88 3.53 -11.21
CA SER A 243 6.05 2.32 -11.22
C SER A 243 5.53 1.90 -9.83
N ILE A 244 5.14 2.88 -9.00
CA ILE A 244 4.64 2.65 -7.64
C ILE A 244 3.13 2.37 -7.71
N GLY A 245 2.72 1.21 -7.19
CA GLY A 245 1.31 0.85 -7.05
C GLY A 245 0.70 1.48 -5.79
N VAL A 246 -0.51 2.01 -5.90
CA VAL A 246 -1.27 2.57 -4.77
C VAL A 246 -2.65 1.94 -4.74
N ASP A 247 -2.98 1.28 -3.63
CA ASP A 247 -4.31 0.73 -3.37
C ASP A 247 -5.01 1.56 -2.30
N ILE A 248 -6.15 2.18 -2.65
CA ILE A 248 -6.97 2.93 -1.70
C ILE A 248 -8.08 2.02 -1.17
N VAL A 249 -8.12 1.85 0.15
CA VAL A 249 -9.07 0.99 0.86
C VAL A 249 -10.00 1.86 1.67
N SER A 250 -11.28 1.91 1.26
CA SER A 250 -12.34 2.54 2.03
C SER A 250 -12.98 1.53 2.98
N LEU A 251 -13.09 1.91 4.26
CA LEU A 251 -13.81 1.14 5.27
C LEU A 251 -15.33 1.41 5.22
N SER A 252 -15.74 2.50 4.59
CA SER A 252 -17.15 2.85 4.40
C SER A 252 -17.76 2.05 3.25
N PRO A 253 -19.10 1.87 3.23
CA PRO A 253 -19.78 1.20 2.13
C PRO A 253 -19.51 1.86 0.77
N GLN A 254 -19.51 1.04 -0.28
CA GLN A 254 -19.31 1.54 -1.65
C GLN A 254 -20.40 2.56 -2.00
N PRO A 255 -20.02 3.76 -2.47
CA PRO A 255 -20.99 4.76 -2.90
C PRO A 255 -21.56 4.44 -4.30
N LEU A 256 -22.64 5.13 -4.67
CA LEU A 256 -23.33 4.94 -5.97
C LEU A 256 -22.64 5.62 -7.17
N HIS A 257 -21.48 6.24 -6.96
CA HIS A 257 -20.70 6.88 -8.01
C HIS A 257 -19.31 6.22 -8.12
N PRO A 258 -18.62 6.36 -9.27
CA PRO A 258 -17.27 5.81 -9.43
C PRO A 258 -16.29 6.44 -8.43
N VAL A 259 -15.47 5.60 -7.80
CA VAL A 259 -14.42 5.97 -6.84
C VAL A 259 -13.14 5.19 -7.14
N PRO A 260 -11.93 5.70 -6.79
CA PRO A 260 -11.67 6.96 -6.08
C PRO A 260 -11.92 8.21 -6.93
N LEU A 261 -12.45 9.28 -6.31
CA LEU A 261 -12.71 10.56 -6.96
C LEU A 261 -11.88 11.67 -6.30
N PHE A 262 -11.08 12.37 -7.10
CA PHE A 262 -10.34 13.55 -6.67
C PHE A 262 -10.98 14.81 -7.24
N SER A 263 -11.54 15.65 -6.38
CA SER A 263 -12.14 16.95 -6.75
C SER A 263 -11.11 18.06 -6.58
N TYR A 264 -11.01 18.95 -7.56
CA TYR A 264 -10.09 20.10 -7.59
C TYR A 264 -10.78 21.36 -8.11
#